data_AF-A0A366E430-F1
#
_entry.id   AF-A0A366E430-F1
#
_cell.length_a   1.000
_cell.length_b   1.000
_cell.length_c   1.000
_cell.angle_alpha   90.00
_cell.angle_beta   90.00
_cell.angle_gamma   90.00
#
_symmetry.space_group_name_H-M   'P 1'
#
loop_
_entity.id
_entity.type
_entity.pdbx_description
1 polymer ?
#
loop_
_entity_poly.entity_id
_entity_poly.type
_entity_poly.pdbx_seq_one_letter_code
_entity_poly.pdbx_strand_id
1 'polypeptide(L)'
;MALKKTTVMVDENDLELIKQAAAREGRPESEFFREAFHLAAIRSRRWQDDWDIPVVDFGRSISADEIDRTIGDGIIEAEGR
;
A
#
# COMPACT_ATOMS: atom_id res chain seq x y z
N MET A 1 -5.48 8.35 -20.68
CA MET A 1 -4.22 8.96 -20.24
C MET A 1 -3.19 8.85 -21.36
N ALA A 2 -2.42 9.89 -21.63
CA ALA A 2 -1.36 9.83 -22.64
C ALA A 2 -0.17 9.02 -22.10
N LEU A 3 0.26 7.99 -22.84
CA LEU A 3 1.47 7.24 -22.53
C LEU A 3 2.69 8.11 -22.86
N LYS A 4 3.63 8.22 -21.92
CA LYS A 4 4.94 8.85 -22.15
C LYS A 4 6.02 7.78 -22.34
N LYS A 5 6.90 7.97 -23.31
CA LYS A 5 8.05 7.10 -23.54
C LYS A 5 9.17 7.43 -22.54
N THR A 6 9.68 6.40 -21.87
CA THR A 6 10.84 6.45 -20.98
C THR A 6 11.76 5.28 -21.34
N THR A 7 13.07 5.49 -21.28
CA THR A 7 14.08 4.44 -21.50
C THR A 7 14.87 4.26 -20.20
N VAL A 8 15.03 3.02 -19.76
CA VAL A 8 15.77 2.65 -18.55
C VAL A 8 16.66 1.45 -18.84
N MET A 9 17.80 1.38 -18.16
CA MET A 9 18.66 0.20 -18.14
C MET A 9 18.14 -0.76 -17.06
N VAL A 10 18.12 -2.05 -17.37
CA VAL A 10 17.70 -3.12 -16.44
C VAL A 10 18.76 -4.21 -16.42
N ASP A 11 18.76 -5.01 -15.36
CA ASP A 11 19.60 -6.20 -15.29
C ASP A 11 19.21 -7.20 -16.39
N GLU A 12 20.21 -7.88 -16.96
CA GLU A 12 20.01 -8.83 -18.05
C GLU A 12 19.19 -10.05 -17.61
N ASN A 13 19.46 -10.58 -16.41
CA ASN A 13 18.78 -11.75 -15.89
C ASN A 13 17.31 -11.43 -15.56
N ASP A 14 17.03 -10.25 -15.03
CA ASP A 14 15.65 -9.77 -14.81
C ASP A 14 14.87 -9.63 -16.13
N LEU A 15 15.54 -9.13 -17.18
CA LEU A 15 14.95 -9.01 -18.50
C LEU A 15 14.60 -10.39 -19.07
N GLU A 16 15.50 -11.37 -18.96
CA GLU A 16 15.23 -12.74 -19.40
C GLU A 16 14.04 -13.38 -18.69
N LEU A 17 13.93 -13.19 -17.37
CA LEU A 17 12.80 -13.69 -16.59
C LEU A 17 11.47 -13.08 -17.05
N ILE A 18 11.43 -11.78 -17.31
CA ILE A 18 10.21 -11.13 -17.84
C ILE A 18 9.86 -11.66 -19.23
N LYS A 19 10.85 -11.90 -20.10
CA LYS A 19 10.59 -12.48 -21.43
C LYS A 19 9.95 -13.86 -21.34
N GLN A 20 10.44 -14.71 -20.44
CA GLN A 20 9.87 -16.04 -20.22
C GLN A 20 8.43 -15.96 -19.68
N ALA A 21 8.17 -15.04 -18.74
CA ALA A 21 6.83 -14.80 -18.21
C ALA A 21 5.87 -14.28 -19.29
N ALA A 22 6.31 -13.30 -20.08
CA ALA A 22 5.55 -12.73 -21.19
C ALA A 22 5.18 -13.78 -22.25
N ALA A 23 6.13 -14.65 -22.61
CA ALA A 23 5.89 -15.76 -23.53
C ALA A 23 4.89 -16.77 -22.95
N ARG A 24 5.00 -17.11 -21.66
CA ARG A 24 4.07 -18.02 -20.97
C ARG A 24 2.65 -17.46 -20.89
N GLU A 25 2.50 -16.16 -20.70
CA GLU A 25 1.21 -15.49 -20.53
C GLU A 25 0.62 -14.96 -21.85
N GLY A 26 1.36 -14.98 -22.95
CA GLY A 26 0.93 -14.43 -24.24
C GLY A 26 0.76 -12.90 -24.21
N ARG A 27 1.45 -12.21 -23.30
CA ARG A 27 1.35 -10.76 -23.09
C ARG A 27 2.62 -10.05 -23.58
N PRO A 28 2.53 -8.80 -24.06
CA PRO A 28 3.73 -8.02 -24.41
C PRO A 28 4.60 -7.73 -23.16
N GLU A 29 5.92 -7.85 -23.30
CA GLU A 29 6.91 -7.47 -22.25
C GLU A 29 6.66 -6.05 -21.71
N SER A 30 6.27 -5.13 -22.61
CA SER A 30 5.94 -3.74 -22.26
C SER A 30 4.80 -3.59 -21.24
N GLU A 31 3.93 -4.58 -21.08
CA GLU A 31 2.89 -4.56 -20.06
C GLU A 31 3.47 -4.82 -18.67
N PHE A 32 4.38 -5.79 -18.54
CA PHE A 32 5.07 -6.06 -17.27
C PHE A 32 5.85 -4.83 -16.80
N PHE A 33 6.54 -4.14 -17.71
CA PHE A 33 7.23 -2.90 -17.34
C PHE A 33 6.24 -1.81 -16.90
N ARG A 34 5.14 -1.60 -17.63
CA ARG A 34 4.11 -0.62 -17.26
C ARG A 34 3.50 -0.94 -15.88
N GLU A 35 3.23 -2.20 -15.61
CA GLU A 35 2.71 -2.69 -14.34
C GLU A 35 3.73 -2.47 -13.20
N ALA A 36 4.99 -2.83 -13.41
CA ALA A 36 6.07 -2.61 -12.44
C ALA A 36 6.22 -1.11 -12.11
N PHE A 37 6.21 -0.24 -13.12
CA PHE A 37 6.23 1.22 -12.91
C PHE A 37 5.01 1.69 -12.13
N HIS A 38 3.83 1.15 -12.42
CA HIS A 38 2.60 1.52 -11.71
C HIS A 38 2.64 1.10 -10.24
N LEU A 39 3.06 -0.13 -9.95
CA LEU A 39 3.22 -0.63 -8.59
C LEU A 39 4.24 0.19 -7.81
N ALA A 40 5.39 0.52 -8.42
CA ALA A 40 6.39 1.38 -7.81
C ALA A 40 5.85 2.79 -7.52
N ALA A 41 5.05 3.35 -8.44
CA ALA A 41 4.42 4.66 -8.25
C ALA A 41 3.39 4.65 -7.10
N ILE A 42 2.52 3.64 -7.03
CA ILE A 42 1.55 3.49 -5.93
C ILE A 42 2.28 3.34 -4.60
N ARG A 43 3.30 2.47 -4.54
CA ARG A 43 4.10 2.25 -3.33
C ARG A 43 4.80 3.53 -2.85
N SER A 44 5.21 4.38 -3.79
CA SER A 44 5.89 5.64 -3.49
C SER A 44 4.92 6.77 -3.15
N ARG A 45 3.61 6.57 -3.32
CA ARG A 45 2.61 7.56 -3.01
C ARG A 45 2.54 7.74 -1.49
N ARG A 46 3.17 8.80 -1.00
CA ARG A 46 2.99 9.26 0.37
C ARG A 46 1.69 10.07 0.46
N TRP A 47 0.99 9.94 1.58
CA TRP A 47 0.01 10.95 1.98
C TRP A 47 0.78 12.25 2.20
N GLN A 48 0.60 13.21 1.30
CA GLN A 48 1.22 14.53 1.41
C GLN A 48 0.31 15.52 2.14
N ASP A 49 -0.98 15.20 2.22
CA ASP A 49 -1.94 15.98 2.98
C ASP A 49 -1.74 15.71 4.48
N ASP A 50 -1.88 16.77 5.28
CA ASP A 50 -1.97 16.62 6.72
C ASP A 50 -3.15 15.70 7.07
N TRP A 51 -2.97 14.95 8.16
CA TRP A 51 -4.00 14.07 8.67
C TRP A 51 -5.24 14.89 9.06
N ASP A 52 -6.28 14.85 8.22
CA ASP A 52 -7.60 15.46 8.48
C ASP A 52 -8.44 14.60 9.43
N ILE A 53 -7.83 14.11 10.50
CA ILE A 53 -8.56 13.49 11.61
C ILE A 53 -8.80 14.55 12.68
N PRO A 54 -10.05 14.70 13.16
CA PRO A 54 -10.32 15.62 14.25
C PRO A 54 -9.54 15.17 15.48
N VAL A 55 -8.75 16.08 16.05
CA VAL A 55 -8.09 15.86 17.34
C VAL A 55 -9.17 15.95 18.41
N VAL A 56 -9.41 14.84 19.09
CA VAL A 56 -10.37 14.79 20.20
C VAL A 56 -9.64 15.17 21.49
N ASP A 57 -10.04 16.28 22.09
CA ASP A 57 -9.62 16.63 23.45
C ASP A 57 -10.59 15.98 24.45
N PHE A 58 -10.05 15.09 25.29
CA PHE A 58 -10.83 14.41 26.33
C PHE A 58 -10.95 15.23 27.63
N GLY A 59 -10.35 16.43 27.70
CA GLY A 59 -10.35 17.30 28.88
C GLY A 59 -9.54 16.75 30.06
N ARG A 60 -8.91 15.57 29.89
CA ARG A 60 -8.01 14.92 30.84
C ARG A 60 -7.03 14.01 30.12
N SER A 61 -5.92 13.71 30.78
CA SER A 61 -4.99 12.67 30.33
C SER A 61 -5.65 11.29 30.38
N ILE A 62 -5.55 10.53 29.30
CA ILE A 62 -5.96 9.13 29.23
C ILE A 62 -4.71 8.25 29.32
N SER A 63 -4.70 7.28 30.23
CA SER A 63 -3.57 6.35 30.38
C SER A 63 -3.73 5.13 29.46
N ALA A 64 -2.61 4.47 29.14
CA ALA A 64 -2.64 3.22 28.37
C ALA A 64 -3.48 2.13 29.07
N ASP A 65 -3.36 1.99 30.40
CA ASP A 65 -4.14 1.02 31.17
C ASP A 65 -5.66 1.26 31.09
N GLU A 66 -6.06 2.52 30.95
CA GLU A 66 -7.47 2.89 30.80
C GLU A 66 -7.99 2.44 29.42
N ILE A 67 -7.20 2.68 28.37
CA ILE A 67 -7.53 2.26 27.00
C ILE A 67 -7.67 0.75 26.94
N ASP A 68 -6.68 0.01 27.45
CA ASP A 68 -6.65 -1.45 27.40
C ASP A 68 -7.84 -2.06 28.13
N ARG A 69 -8.19 -1.52 29.31
CA ARG A 69 -9.36 -1.97 30.06
C ARG A 69 -10.65 -1.70 29.30
N THR A 70 -10.86 -0.48 28.81
CA THR A 70 -12.10 -0.12 28.10
C THR A 70 -12.30 -0.93 26.82
N ILE A 71 -11.23 -1.20 26.07
CA ILE A 71 -11.31 -2.06 24.89
C ILE A 71 -11.62 -3.51 25.30
N GLY A 72 -10.94 -4.03 26.33
CA GLY A 72 -11.19 -5.39 26.85
C GLY A 72 -12.63 -5.60 27.28
N ASP A 73 -13.19 -4.67 28.06
CA ASP A 73 -14.58 -4.71 28.51
C ASP A 73 -15.55 -4.68 27.31
N GLY A 74 -15.29 -3.81 26.33
CA GLY A 74 -16.13 -3.70 25.13
C GLY A 74 -16.11 -4.96 24.24
N ILE A 75 -14.99 -5.68 24.16
CA ILE A 75 -14.90 -6.96 23.43
C ILE A 75 -15.75 -8.02 24.12
N ILE A 76 -15.66 -8.12 25.45
CA ILE A 76 -16.43 -9.09 26.25
C ILE A 76 -17.94 -8.84 26.11
N GLU A 77 -18.37 -7.58 26.12
CA GLU A 77 -19.78 -7.22 25.91
C GLU A 77 -20.27 -7.53 24.49
N ALA A 78 -19.40 -7.41 23.48
CA ALA A 78 -19.73 -7.72 22.09
C ALA A 78 -19.83 -9.23 21.81
N GLU A 79 -18.99 -10.05 22.45
CA GLU A 79 -19.00 -11.51 22.33
C GLU A 79 -20.11 -12.18 23.15
N GLY A 80 -20.62 -11.50 24.18
CA GLY A 80 -21.74 -11.96 25.00
C GLY A 80 -23.14 -11.77 24.38
N ARG A 81 -23.24 -11.21 23.17
CA ARG A 81 -24.51 -10.97 22.43
C ARG A 81 -24.74 -11.98 21.32
#